data_AF-A0A2M9EGJ5-F1
#
_entry.id   AF-A0A2M9EGJ5-F1
#
_cell.length_a   1.000
_cell.length_b   1.000
_cell.length_c   1.000
_cell.angle_alpha   90.00
_cell.angle_beta   90.00
_cell.angle_gamma   90.00
#
_symmetry.space_group_name_H-M   'P 1'
#
loop_
_entity.id
_entity.type
_entity.pdbx_description
1 polymer ?
#
loop_
_entity_poly.entity_id
_entity_poly.type
_entity_poly.pdbx_seq_one_letter_code
_entity_poly.pdbx_strand_id
1 'polypeptide(L)'
;MSARWPKKWLADAGFVIERCLWRGVESQYASATRVLVDTLDEHDVLEALLEASKPRFVQAVRKGAQKHFLLTTPFRYYPAHDSRFRKAGHPGIWYGARQLRTACAEVAYWRMRFIRDSEALAACNITTHHTFFAASAEGRGIDLAAPPWNALRKYWLADDYQATQRLAESACENGIDLICYESARDNGGICVAVFNPEILSEPRGGLDASRQQWVCTASARHVFLVSMDGSQRFEWQYEMDISN
;
A
#
# COMPACT_ATOMS: atom_id res chain seq x y z
N MET A 1 -12.19 -19.93 -15.67
CA MET A 1 -11.15 -20.96 -15.43
C MET A 1 -10.12 -20.36 -14.49
N SER A 2 -9.89 -20.95 -13.31
CA SER A 2 -8.88 -20.47 -12.35
C SER A 2 -7.48 -20.68 -12.93
N ALA A 3 -6.68 -19.62 -13.03
CA ALA A 3 -5.25 -19.77 -13.34
C ALA A 3 -4.59 -20.63 -12.25
N ARG A 4 -4.07 -21.80 -12.61
CA ARG A 4 -3.12 -22.55 -11.77
C ARG A 4 -1.74 -22.06 -12.15
N TRP A 5 -1.10 -21.30 -11.25
CA TRP A 5 0.26 -20.80 -11.45
C TRP A 5 1.24 -21.98 -11.54
N PRO A 6 2.05 -22.09 -12.61
CA PRO A 6 2.99 -23.20 -12.72
C PRO A 6 4.02 -23.17 -11.58
N LYS A 7 4.11 -24.24 -10.79
CA LYS A 7 5.05 -24.32 -9.66
C LYS A 7 6.50 -24.00 -10.05
N LYS A 8 6.91 -24.39 -11.26
CA LYS A 8 8.24 -24.08 -11.80
C LYS A 8 8.53 -22.57 -11.85
N TRP A 9 7.53 -21.72 -12.10
CA TRP A 9 7.74 -20.27 -12.17
C TRP A 9 8.03 -19.66 -10.80
N LEU A 10 7.50 -20.26 -9.72
CA LEU A 10 7.79 -19.83 -8.35
C LEU A 10 9.21 -20.22 -7.93
N ALA A 11 9.77 -21.29 -8.50
CA ALA A 11 11.15 -21.68 -8.26
C ALA A 11 12.14 -20.64 -8.81
N ASP A 12 11.79 -20.01 -9.94
CA ASP A 12 12.59 -18.98 -10.63
C ASP A 12 12.54 -17.59 -9.94
N ALA A 13 11.92 -17.48 -8.76
CA ALA A 13 11.90 -16.23 -8.00
C ALA A 13 13.33 -15.79 -7.65
N GLY A 14 13.70 -14.63 -8.17
CA GLY A 14 15.02 -14.04 -8.04
C GLY A 14 15.16 -13.14 -6.81
N PHE A 15 16.37 -12.62 -6.62
CA PHE A 15 16.62 -11.61 -5.60
C PHE A 15 16.27 -10.22 -6.16
N VAL A 16 15.44 -9.48 -5.44
CA VAL A 16 14.96 -8.16 -5.85
C VAL A 16 15.45 -7.11 -4.85
N ILE A 17 15.94 -5.99 -5.38
CA ILE A 17 16.41 -4.85 -4.60
C ILE A 17 15.66 -3.61 -5.09
N GLU A 18 14.78 -3.09 -4.24
CA GLU A 18 14.07 -1.84 -4.44
C GLU A 18 14.62 -0.81 -3.45
N ARG A 19 15.28 0.24 -3.94
CA ARG A 19 15.90 1.27 -3.09
C ARG A 19 14.95 2.41 -2.70
N CYS A 20 13.81 2.50 -3.37
CA CYS A 20 12.83 3.56 -3.15
C CYS A 20 11.45 3.08 -3.60
N LEU A 21 10.60 2.74 -2.63
CA LEU A 21 9.20 2.41 -2.81
C LEU A 21 8.35 3.43 -2.06
N TRP A 22 7.53 4.17 -2.80
CA TRP A 22 6.61 5.15 -2.26
C TRP A 22 5.34 4.48 -1.75
N ARG A 23 4.94 4.84 -0.54
CA ARG A 23 3.67 4.44 0.05
C ARG A 23 2.94 5.67 0.55
N GLY A 24 1.66 5.77 0.20
CA GLY A 24 0.73 6.75 0.76
C GLY A 24 -0.05 6.14 1.92
N VAL A 25 -0.18 6.89 3.01
CA VAL A 25 -1.14 6.61 4.09
C VAL A 25 -1.99 7.85 4.29
N GLU A 26 -3.27 7.67 4.64
CA GLU A 26 -4.10 8.79 5.08
C GLU A 26 -3.47 9.36 6.35
N SER A 27 -3.13 10.65 6.31
CA SER A 27 -2.72 11.40 7.49
C SER A 27 -3.97 11.57 8.32
N GLN A 28 -4.11 10.73 9.34
CA GLN A 28 -4.69 11.23 10.57
C GLN A 28 -3.72 12.34 10.99
N TYR A 29 -4.13 13.61 10.96
CA TYR A 29 -3.36 14.63 11.66
C TYR A 29 -3.00 14.06 13.04
N ALA A 30 -1.83 14.41 13.57
CA ALA A 30 -1.40 14.09 14.93
C ALA A 30 -2.33 14.69 16.03
N SER A 31 -3.61 14.88 15.70
CA SER A 31 -4.65 15.65 16.36
C SER A 31 -5.89 14.78 16.64
N ALA A 32 -5.80 13.45 16.61
CA ALA A 32 -6.76 12.63 17.33
C ALA A 32 -6.32 12.45 18.80
N THR A 33 -5.01 12.28 19.04
CA THR A 33 -4.44 12.14 20.39
C THR A 33 -4.08 13.48 21.04
N ARG A 34 -3.63 14.50 20.30
CA ARG A 34 -3.40 15.86 20.85
C ARG A 34 -4.68 16.60 21.25
N VAL A 35 -5.85 16.14 20.83
CA VAL A 35 -7.14 16.70 21.31
C VAL A 35 -7.51 16.11 22.69
N LEU A 36 -6.78 15.10 23.17
CA LEU A 36 -7.04 14.41 24.43
C LEU A 36 -5.98 14.67 25.52
N VAL A 37 -4.93 15.43 25.23
CA VAL A 37 -3.81 15.68 26.15
C VAL A 37 -3.31 17.12 26.01
N ASP A 38 -3.03 17.77 27.14
CA ASP A 38 -2.64 19.19 27.18
C ASP A 38 -1.11 19.37 27.17
N THR A 39 -0.36 18.29 27.40
CA THR A 39 1.11 18.30 27.54
C THR A 39 1.82 17.18 26.75
N LEU A 40 3.11 17.35 26.48
CA LEU A 40 3.94 16.34 25.79
C LEU A 40 4.11 15.05 26.60
N ASP A 41 4.22 15.15 27.92
CA ASP A 41 4.35 13.98 28.81
C ASP A 41 3.08 13.10 28.79
N GLU A 42 1.90 13.73 28.77
CA GLU A 42 0.63 13.01 28.61
C GLU A 42 0.49 12.39 27.22
N HIS A 43 1.01 13.05 26.19
CA HIS A 43 1.08 12.50 24.83
C HIS A 43 1.94 11.23 24.80
N ASP A 44 3.10 11.22 25.46
CA ASP A 44 3.97 10.05 25.53
C ASP A 44 3.31 8.88 26.27
N VAL A 45 2.57 9.16 27.35
CA VAL A 45 1.77 8.16 28.08
C VAL A 45 0.63 7.61 27.20
N LEU A 46 -0.06 8.47 26.46
CA LEU A 46 -1.13 8.07 25.55
C LEU A 46 -0.61 7.21 24.39
N GLU A 47 0.54 7.57 23.80
CA GLU A 47 1.20 6.76 22.78
C GLU A 47 1.63 5.40 23.35
N ALA A 48 2.14 5.35 24.59
CA ALA A 48 2.48 4.08 25.25
C ALA A 48 1.25 3.19 25.49
N LEU A 49 0.11 3.77 25.90
CA LEU A 49 -1.15 3.04 26.08
C LEU A 49 -1.74 2.58 24.75
N LEU A 50 -1.67 3.40 23.72
CA LEU A 50 -2.11 3.03 22.37
C LEU A 50 -1.25 1.90 21.81
N GLU A 51 0.07 1.97 21.94
CA GLU A 51 0.96 0.86 21.58
C GLU A 51 0.64 -0.42 22.35
N ALA A 52 0.34 -0.33 23.66
CA ALA A 52 -0.03 -1.49 24.47
C ALA A 52 -1.37 -2.12 24.08
N SER A 53 -2.30 -1.32 23.50
CA SER A 53 -3.61 -1.79 23.02
C SER A 53 -3.56 -2.46 21.64
N LYS A 54 -2.47 -2.27 20.87
CA LYS A 54 -2.35 -2.84 19.53
C LYS A 54 -2.27 -4.37 19.61
N PRO A 55 -2.94 -5.11 18.70
CA PRO A 55 -2.88 -6.57 18.69
C PRO A 55 -1.44 -7.07 18.72
N ARG A 56 -1.17 -8.09 19.57
CA ARG A 56 0.16 -8.65 19.71
C ARG A 56 0.65 -9.17 18.36
N PHE A 57 1.80 -8.66 17.95
CA PHE A 57 2.47 -9.04 16.71
C PHE A 57 3.03 -10.47 16.83
N VAL A 58 2.47 -11.43 16.09
CA VAL A 58 2.81 -12.87 16.21
C VAL A 58 4.00 -13.29 15.31
N GLN A 59 4.43 -12.45 14.36
CA GLN A 59 5.56 -12.79 13.48
C GLN A 59 6.83 -12.05 13.88
N ALA A 60 7.51 -12.54 14.92
CA ALA A 60 8.88 -12.20 15.32
C ALA A 60 9.68 -11.31 14.35
N VAL A 61 9.66 -9.98 14.56
CA VAL A 61 10.81 -9.16 14.15
C VAL A 61 11.98 -9.70 14.97
N ARG A 62 12.89 -10.41 14.30
CA ARG A 62 14.06 -10.97 14.98
C ARG A 62 14.88 -9.80 15.54
N LYS A 63 15.27 -9.96 16.80
CA LYS A 63 16.09 -9.04 17.61
C LYS A 63 17.13 -8.27 16.79
N GLY A 64 17.13 -6.93 16.87
CA GLY A 64 18.31 -6.14 16.51
C GLY A 64 18.08 -4.66 16.20
N ALA A 65 16.99 -4.29 15.52
CA ALA A 65 16.70 -2.90 15.19
C ALA A 65 15.21 -2.62 15.25
N GLN A 66 14.81 -1.57 15.97
CA GLN A 66 13.44 -1.08 15.98
C GLN A 66 13.13 -0.51 14.58
N LYS A 67 12.41 -1.27 13.74
CA LYS A 67 11.96 -0.77 12.43
C LYS A 67 10.95 0.37 12.63
N HIS A 68 11.01 1.41 11.80
CA HIS A 68 10.06 2.51 11.83
C HIS A 68 8.61 1.99 11.76
N PHE A 69 7.71 2.50 12.59
CA PHE A 69 6.34 1.97 12.72
C PHE A 69 5.57 1.97 11.40
N LEU A 70 5.75 2.98 10.54
CA LEU A 70 5.14 3.03 9.20
C LEU A 70 5.52 1.86 8.28
N LEU A 71 6.66 1.21 8.51
CA LEU A 71 7.06 -0.01 7.77
C LEU A 71 6.35 -1.26 8.31
N THR A 72 6.08 -1.32 9.62
CA THR A 72 5.54 -2.53 10.28
C THR A 72 4.02 -2.51 10.47
N THR A 73 3.41 -1.32 10.50
CA THR A 73 1.97 -1.10 10.73
C THR A 73 1.07 -1.98 9.84
N PRO A 74 1.34 -2.17 8.54
CA PRO A 74 0.47 -2.99 7.69
C PRO A 74 0.34 -4.44 8.16
N PHE A 75 1.38 -4.99 8.77
CA PHE A 75 1.43 -6.39 9.22
C PHE A 75 0.81 -6.61 10.60
N ARG A 76 0.36 -5.54 11.28
CA ARG A 76 -0.28 -5.63 12.61
C ARG A 76 -1.78 -5.92 12.55
N TYR A 77 -2.41 -5.72 11.40
CA TYR A 77 -3.86 -5.80 11.24
C TYR A 77 -4.30 -6.92 10.30
N TYR A 78 -5.57 -7.32 10.45
CA TYR A 78 -6.24 -8.31 9.62
C TYR A 78 -7.45 -7.63 8.96
N PRO A 79 -7.27 -6.92 7.83
CA PRO A 79 -8.34 -6.12 7.25
C PRO A 79 -9.53 -6.97 6.80
N ALA A 80 -10.75 -6.50 7.07
CA ALA A 80 -12.00 -7.21 6.77
C ALA A 80 -12.37 -7.25 5.29
N HIS A 81 -11.74 -6.42 4.46
CA HIS A 81 -11.95 -6.41 3.01
C HIS A 81 -10.80 -7.11 2.28
N ASP A 82 -11.05 -7.57 1.06
CA ASP A 82 -10.02 -8.10 0.17
C ASP A 82 -9.09 -7.01 -0.35
N SER A 83 -7.87 -7.39 -0.73
CA SER A 83 -7.02 -6.62 -1.65
C SER A 83 -6.49 -7.53 -2.74
N ARG A 84 -5.81 -6.95 -3.74
CA ARG A 84 -5.32 -7.68 -4.92
C ARG A 84 -4.56 -8.97 -4.55
N PHE A 85 -3.75 -8.94 -3.50
CA PHE A 85 -2.93 -10.08 -3.08
C PHE A 85 -3.28 -10.63 -1.69
N ARG A 86 -4.43 -10.26 -1.12
CA ARG A 86 -4.83 -10.68 0.24
C ARG A 86 -6.33 -10.91 0.33
N LYS A 87 -6.73 -12.02 0.94
CA LYS A 87 -8.11 -12.27 1.34
C LYS A 87 -8.48 -11.50 2.61
N ALA A 88 -9.76 -11.16 2.76
CA ALA A 88 -10.33 -10.65 3.99
C ALA A 88 -9.96 -11.53 5.19
N GLY A 89 -9.61 -10.91 6.32
CA GLY A 89 -9.27 -11.62 7.55
C GLY A 89 -7.90 -12.31 7.57
N HIS A 90 -7.05 -12.11 6.54
CA HIS A 90 -5.63 -12.52 6.55
C HIS A 90 -4.70 -11.37 6.98
N PRO A 91 -3.46 -11.67 7.42
CA PRO A 91 -2.47 -10.65 7.79
C PRO A 91 -2.28 -9.61 6.68
N GLY A 92 -2.15 -8.35 7.06
CA GLY A 92 -1.98 -7.25 6.11
C GLY A 92 -0.66 -7.34 5.33
N ILE A 93 -0.68 -6.69 4.16
CA ILE A 93 0.44 -6.62 3.20
C ILE A 93 0.93 -5.18 3.12
N TRP A 94 2.24 -5.00 2.98
CA TRP A 94 2.78 -3.69 2.66
C TRP A 94 2.68 -3.44 1.15
N TYR A 95 1.95 -2.39 0.75
CA TYR A 95 1.83 -1.95 -0.64
C TYR A 95 2.58 -0.64 -0.85
N GLY A 96 3.34 -0.56 -1.93
CA GLY A 96 3.97 0.67 -2.40
C GLY A 96 4.18 0.65 -3.90
N ALA A 97 4.82 1.69 -4.43
CA ALA A 97 5.10 1.84 -5.84
C ALA A 97 6.47 2.46 -6.11
N ARG A 98 7.07 2.15 -7.27
CA ARG A 98 8.40 2.69 -7.64
C ARG A 98 8.39 4.20 -7.86
N GLN A 99 7.26 4.76 -8.28
CA GLN A 99 7.09 6.20 -8.50
C GLN A 99 6.07 6.78 -7.54
N LEU A 100 6.35 7.99 -7.05
CA LEU A 100 5.42 8.73 -6.20
C LEU A 100 4.07 8.95 -6.90
N ARG A 101 4.08 9.29 -8.20
CA ARG A 101 2.88 9.44 -9.01
C ARG A 101 2.01 8.18 -9.01
N THR A 102 2.62 7.00 -9.13
CA THR A 102 1.92 5.71 -9.08
C THR A 102 1.28 5.47 -7.71
N ALA A 103 1.99 5.78 -6.62
CA ALA A 103 1.43 5.70 -5.27
C ALA A 103 0.24 6.66 -5.09
N CYS A 104 0.36 7.89 -5.61
CA CYS A 104 -0.74 8.86 -5.62
C CYS A 104 -1.92 8.39 -6.48
N ALA A 105 -1.68 7.72 -7.61
CA ALA A 105 -2.73 7.17 -8.47
C ALA A 105 -3.53 6.07 -7.77
N GLU A 106 -2.87 5.20 -7.01
CA GLU A 106 -3.56 4.20 -6.18
C GLU A 106 -4.44 4.87 -5.11
N VAL A 107 -3.92 5.88 -4.40
CA VAL A 107 -4.72 6.66 -3.43
C VAL A 107 -5.91 7.32 -4.11
N ALA A 108 -5.70 7.97 -5.26
CA ALA A 108 -6.75 8.64 -6.02
C ALA A 108 -7.87 7.66 -6.44
N TYR A 109 -7.49 6.50 -6.95
CA TYR A 109 -8.44 5.46 -7.36
C TYR A 109 -9.29 4.98 -6.18
N TRP A 110 -8.68 4.65 -5.04
CA TRP A 110 -9.43 4.15 -3.89
C TRP A 110 -10.29 5.24 -3.23
N ARG A 111 -9.85 6.51 -3.24
CA ARG A 111 -10.69 7.64 -2.80
C ARG A 111 -11.91 7.83 -3.69
N MET A 112 -11.74 7.78 -5.01
CA MET A 112 -12.85 7.85 -5.95
C MET A 112 -13.81 6.67 -5.75
N ARG A 113 -13.28 5.45 -5.65
CA ARG A 113 -14.09 4.24 -5.46
C ARG A 113 -14.91 4.31 -4.17
N PHE A 114 -14.30 4.75 -3.08
CA PHE A 114 -15.01 4.97 -1.80
C PHE A 114 -16.17 5.97 -1.94
N ILE A 115 -15.99 7.04 -2.72
CA ILE A 115 -17.07 8.01 -2.98
C ILE A 115 -18.17 7.38 -3.84
N ARG A 116 -17.82 6.61 -4.87
CA ARG A 116 -18.80 5.93 -5.74
C ARG A 116 -19.60 4.86 -5.02
N ASP A 117 -18.98 4.17 -4.07
CA ASP A 117 -19.63 3.13 -3.25
C ASP A 117 -20.53 3.72 -2.15
N SER A 118 -20.64 5.06 -2.05
CA SER A 118 -21.43 5.77 -1.03
C SER A 118 -22.39 6.78 -1.65
N GLU A 119 -23.69 6.47 -1.63
CA GLU A 119 -24.75 7.35 -2.17
C GLU A 119 -24.72 8.75 -1.55
N ALA A 120 -24.45 8.85 -0.24
CA ALA A 120 -24.40 10.12 0.48
C ALA A 120 -23.24 11.04 0.04
N LEU A 121 -22.20 10.48 -0.58
CA LEU A 121 -20.99 11.22 -0.95
C LEU A 121 -20.91 11.52 -2.45
N ALA A 122 -21.83 11.00 -3.27
CA ALA A 122 -21.77 11.07 -4.73
C ALA A 122 -21.72 12.52 -5.28
N ALA A 123 -22.31 13.48 -4.56
CA ALA A 123 -22.31 14.90 -4.92
C ALA A 123 -21.24 15.75 -4.18
N CYS A 124 -20.42 15.13 -3.33
CA CYS A 124 -19.47 15.84 -2.49
C CYS A 124 -18.06 15.84 -3.08
N ASN A 125 -17.34 16.95 -2.86
CA ASN A 125 -15.90 17.00 -2.94
C ASN A 125 -15.35 16.74 -1.53
N ILE A 126 -14.57 15.68 -1.37
CA ILE A 126 -13.96 15.29 -0.09
C ILE A 126 -12.48 15.62 -0.13
N THR A 127 -12.04 16.39 0.87
CA THR A 127 -10.63 16.69 1.07
C THR A 127 -10.06 15.81 2.18
N THR A 128 -8.97 15.10 1.89
CA THR A 128 -8.22 14.30 2.86
C THR A 128 -6.74 14.64 2.81
N HIS A 129 -6.05 14.43 3.92
CA HIS A 129 -4.61 14.64 4.01
C HIS A 129 -3.89 13.30 3.95
N HIS A 130 -2.74 13.27 3.30
CA HIS A 130 -1.94 12.06 3.13
C HIS A 130 -0.47 12.31 3.43
N THR A 131 0.17 11.31 4.03
CA THR A 131 1.63 11.24 4.13
C THR A 131 2.12 10.22 3.12
N PHE A 132 2.99 10.66 2.20
CA PHE A 132 3.78 9.78 1.35
C PHE A 132 5.18 9.65 1.91
N PHE A 133 5.73 8.44 1.92
CA PHE A 133 7.09 8.17 2.38
C PHE A 133 7.72 7.07 1.55
N ALA A 134 9.05 7.06 1.51
CA ALA A 134 9.81 6.02 0.83
C ALA A 134 10.24 4.92 1.80
N ALA A 135 10.41 3.72 1.25
CA ALA A 135 11.01 2.56 1.91
C ALA A 135 12.00 1.87 0.95
N SER A 136 12.91 1.07 1.49
CA SER A 136 13.67 0.09 0.72
C SER A 136 13.12 -1.31 0.98
N ALA A 137 13.25 -2.20 -0.01
CA ALA A 137 12.92 -3.61 0.11
C ALA A 137 14.01 -4.47 -0.55
N GLU A 138 14.50 -5.49 0.16
CA GLU A 138 15.52 -6.40 -0.34
C GLU A 138 15.22 -7.84 0.07
N GLY A 139 14.87 -8.69 -0.89
CA GLY A 139 14.42 -10.04 -0.61
C GLY A 139 14.12 -10.86 -1.85
N ARG A 140 13.59 -12.06 -1.66
CA ARG A 140 13.23 -12.94 -2.78
C ARG A 140 11.91 -12.47 -3.38
N GLY A 141 11.87 -12.23 -4.69
CA GLY A 141 10.73 -11.62 -5.35
C GLY A 141 10.43 -12.21 -6.72
N ILE A 142 9.22 -11.93 -7.20
CA ILE A 142 8.80 -12.17 -8.58
C ILE A 142 8.35 -10.88 -9.23
N ASP A 143 8.68 -10.71 -10.51
CA ASP A 143 8.21 -9.60 -11.34
C ASP A 143 7.15 -10.10 -12.32
N LEU A 144 5.89 -9.69 -12.13
CA LEU A 144 4.79 -10.10 -12.97
C LEU A 144 4.81 -9.47 -14.37
N ALA A 145 5.56 -8.37 -14.54
CA ALA A 145 5.74 -7.72 -15.84
C ALA A 145 6.81 -8.43 -16.70
N ALA A 146 7.61 -9.31 -16.10
CA ALA A 146 8.63 -10.08 -16.80
C ALA A 146 8.11 -11.44 -17.31
N PRO A 147 8.69 -12.01 -18.38
CA PRO A 147 8.46 -13.41 -18.72
C PRO A 147 8.88 -14.34 -17.57
N PRO A 148 8.18 -15.47 -17.35
CA PRO A 148 6.99 -15.92 -18.10
C PRO A 148 5.66 -15.35 -17.55
N TRP A 149 5.69 -14.53 -16.49
CA TRP A 149 4.52 -14.04 -15.78
C TRP A 149 3.64 -13.10 -16.60
N ASN A 150 4.26 -12.30 -17.48
CA ASN A 150 3.56 -11.39 -18.38
C ASN A 150 2.59 -12.09 -19.34
N ALA A 151 2.78 -13.38 -19.65
CA ALA A 151 1.84 -14.18 -20.44
C ALA A 151 0.48 -14.33 -19.76
N LEU A 152 0.42 -14.16 -18.43
CA LEU A 152 -0.79 -14.22 -17.62
C LEU A 152 -1.28 -12.83 -17.16
N ARG A 153 -0.82 -11.76 -17.84
CA ARG A 153 -1.13 -10.34 -17.52
C ARG A 153 -2.61 -10.06 -17.24
N LYS A 154 -3.50 -10.59 -18.08
CA LYS A 154 -4.94 -10.41 -17.93
C LYS A 154 -5.50 -10.90 -16.58
N TYR A 155 -4.88 -11.90 -15.96
CA TYR A 155 -5.37 -12.48 -14.71
C TYR A 155 -4.95 -11.66 -13.49
N TRP A 156 -3.80 -10.97 -13.55
CA TRP A 156 -3.34 -10.17 -12.42
C TRP A 156 -3.69 -8.68 -12.52
N LEU A 157 -4.10 -8.20 -13.70
CA LEU A 157 -4.72 -6.88 -13.86
C LEU A 157 -6.22 -6.85 -13.61
N ALA A 158 -6.90 -8.00 -13.60
CA ALA A 158 -8.34 -8.08 -13.37
C ALA A 158 -8.77 -7.46 -12.04
N ASP A 159 -10.01 -6.99 -11.97
CA ASP A 159 -10.62 -6.55 -10.70
C ASP A 159 -11.17 -7.73 -9.88
N ASP A 160 -11.22 -8.94 -10.45
CA ASP A 160 -11.35 -10.20 -9.69
C ASP A 160 -9.99 -10.63 -9.13
N TYR A 161 -9.84 -10.53 -7.81
CA TYR A 161 -8.58 -10.81 -7.11
C TYR A 161 -8.33 -12.29 -6.82
N GLN A 162 -9.24 -13.20 -7.18
CA GLN A 162 -9.07 -14.62 -6.87
C GLN A 162 -7.78 -15.22 -7.43
N ALA A 163 -7.36 -14.82 -8.64
CA ALA A 163 -6.14 -15.35 -9.26
C ALA A 163 -4.88 -14.86 -8.53
N THR A 164 -4.83 -13.57 -8.19
CA THR A 164 -3.70 -12.93 -7.51
C THR A 164 -3.62 -13.27 -6.04
N GLN A 165 -4.74 -13.50 -5.37
CA GLN A 165 -4.76 -14.02 -3.99
C GLN A 165 -4.19 -15.45 -3.94
N ARG A 166 -4.59 -16.34 -4.87
CA ARG A 166 -3.98 -17.68 -4.97
C ARG A 166 -2.50 -17.63 -5.32
N LEU A 167 -2.08 -16.64 -6.13
CA LEU A 167 -0.67 -16.40 -6.41
C LEU A 167 0.09 -16.02 -5.13
N ALA A 168 -0.43 -15.07 -4.37
CA ALA A 168 0.18 -14.60 -3.13
C ALA A 168 0.32 -15.73 -2.10
N GLU A 169 -0.73 -16.53 -1.92
CA GLU A 169 -0.68 -17.72 -1.05
C GLU A 169 0.46 -18.67 -1.47
N SER A 170 0.52 -19.01 -2.75
CA SER A 170 1.57 -19.89 -3.27
C SER A 170 2.97 -19.25 -3.19
N ALA A 171 3.07 -17.93 -3.35
CA ALA A 171 4.32 -17.20 -3.23
C ALA A 171 4.86 -17.27 -1.79
N CYS A 172 4.01 -16.98 -0.80
CA CYS A 172 4.36 -17.09 0.62
C CYS A 172 4.78 -18.52 0.99
N GLU A 173 4.05 -19.55 0.53
CA GLU A 173 4.40 -20.97 0.76
C GLU A 173 5.78 -21.36 0.18
N ASN A 174 6.26 -20.64 -0.83
CA ASN A 174 7.56 -20.90 -1.48
C ASN A 174 8.65 -19.91 -1.02
N GLY A 175 8.42 -19.15 0.05
CA GLY A 175 9.39 -18.22 0.62
C GLY A 175 9.70 -17.03 -0.29
N ILE A 176 8.72 -16.55 -1.05
CA ILE A 176 8.81 -15.31 -1.82
C ILE A 176 8.31 -14.18 -0.92
N ASP A 177 9.14 -13.16 -0.74
CA ASP A 177 8.92 -12.04 0.16
C ASP A 177 8.12 -10.89 -0.49
N LEU A 178 8.20 -10.75 -1.83
CA LEU A 178 7.55 -9.65 -2.55
C LEU A 178 7.12 -9.99 -3.99
N ILE A 179 6.14 -9.24 -4.49
CA ILE A 179 5.68 -9.28 -5.89
C ILE A 179 5.70 -7.87 -6.48
N CYS A 180 6.42 -7.69 -7.59
CA CYS A 180 6.34 -6.50 -8.43
C CYS A 180 5.30 -6.71 -9.53
N TYR A 181 4.46 -5.71 -9.80
CA TYR A 181 3.38 -5.80 -10.78
C TYR A 181 3.04 -4.43 -11.36
N GLU A 182 2.52 -4.38 -12.58
CA GLU A 182 2.09 -3.11 -13.18
C GLU A 182 0.88 -2.55 -12.43
N SER A 183 0.86 -1.24 -12.23
CA SER A 183 -0.32 -0.57 -11.69
C SER A 183 -1.47 -0.65 -12.70
N ALA A 184 -2.65 -1.01 -12.21
CA ALA A 184 -3.88 -0.93 -13.00
C ALA A 184 -4.41 0.52 -13.09
N ARG A 185 -3.78 1.47 -12.37
CA ARG A 185 -4.24 2.86 -12.16
C ARG A 185 -3.27 3.89 -12.74
N ASP A 186 -2.03 3.49 -12.98
CA ASP A 186 -1.03 4.31 -13.66
C ASP A 186 -0.32 3.51 -14.77
N ASN A 187 -0.48 3.94 -16.02
CA ASN A 187 0.14 3.27 -17.16
C ASN A 187 1.68 3.39 -17.10
N GLY A 188 2.36 2.24 -17.12
CA GLY A 188 3.82 2.17 -16.93
C GLY A 188 4.29 2.31 -15.47
N GLY A 189 3.37 2.53 -14.53
CA GLY A 189 3.65 2.51 -13.10
C GLY A 189 3.85 1.08 -12.59
N ILE A 190 4.78 0.91 -11.64
CA ILE A 190 5.04 -0.40 -11.00
C ILE A 190 4.69 -0.31 -9.52
N CYS A 191 3.80 -1.21 -9.10
CA CYS A 191 3.44 -1.44 -7.71
C CYS A 191 4.19 -2.65 -7.16
N VAL A 192 4.38 -2.68 -5.84
CA VAL A 192 5.04 -3.75 -5.11
C VAL A 192 4.18 -4.15 -3.93
N ALA A 193 3.95 -5.45 -3.77
CA ALA A 193 3.33 -6.06 -2.61
C ALA A 193 4.40 -6.82 -1.82
N VAL A 194 4.63 -6.44 -0.57
CA VAL A 194 5.60 -7.06 0.34
C VAL A 194 4.87 -7.83 1.43
N PHE A 195 5.16 -9.12 1.54
CA PHE A 195 4.55 -10.04 2.49
C PHE A 195 5.36 -10.19 3.78
N ASN A 196 6.67 -9.98 3.70
CA ASN A 196 7.59 -10.15 4.81
C ASN A 196 8.10 -8.79 5.32
N PRO A 197 7.80 -8.36 6.56
CA PRO A 197 8.30 -7.10 7.10
C PRO A 197 9.83 -7.05 7.25
N GLU A 198 10.50 -8.20 7.32
CA GLU A 198 11.95 -8.27 7.55
C GLU A 198 12.74 -7.68 6.39
N ILE A 199 12.23 -7.79 5.17
CA ILE A 199 12.89 -7.27 3.97
C ILE A 199 12.74 -5.76 3.80
N LEU A 200 11.87 -5.11 4.58
CA LEU A 200 11.67 -3.66 4.56
C LEU A 200 12.69 -2.96 5.44
N SER A 201 13.25 -1.87 4.93
CA SER A 201 14.13 -0.97 5.66
C SER A 201 13.86 0.49 5.29
N GLU A 202 14.41 1.40 6.08
CA GLU A 202 14.36 2.82 5.75
C GLU A 202 15.12 3.09 4.43
N PRO A 203 14.69 4.09 3.65
CA PRO A 203 15.43 4.51 2.46
C PRO A 203 16.76 5.15 2.87
N ARG A 204 17.66 5.31 1.89
CA ARG A 204 18.89 6.10 2.11
C ARG A 204 18.50 7.52 2.55
N GLY A 205 19.02 7.95 3.70
CA GLY A 205 18.70 9.25 4.30
C GLY A 205 17.62 9.19 5.39
N GLY A 206 17.03 8.03 5.66
CA GLY A 206 16.01 7.83 6.69
C GLY A 206 14.59 8.07 6.19
N LEU A 207 13.61 7.43 6.85
CA LEU A 207 12.21 7.50 6.45
C LEU A 207 11.66 8.91 6.62
N ASP A 208 11.93 9.57 7.74
CA ASP A 208 11.41 10.90 8.04
C ASP A 208 11.86 11.96 7.02
N ALA A 209 13.10 11.87 6.54
CA ALA A 209 13.62 12.77 5.51
C ALA A 209 12.91 12.59 4.15
N SER A 210 12.30 11.43 3.90
CA SER A 210 11.55 11.16 2.66
C SER A 210 10.08 11.57 2.73
N ARG A 211 9.56 11.93 3.91
CA ARG A 211 8.13 12.17 4.11
C ARG A 211 7.67 13.42 3.38
N GLN A 212 6.54 13.29 2.70
CA GLN A 212 5.85 14.38 2.04
C GLN A 212 4.39 14.43 2.50
N GLN A 213 3.92 15.63 2.84
CA GLN A 213 2.52 15.86 3.16
C GLN A 213 1.78 16.31 1.89
N TRP A 214 0.61 15.75 1.66
CA TRP A 214 -0.20 15.98 0.46
C TRP A 214 -1.66 16.21 0.85
N VAL A 215 -2.33 17.08 0.09
CA VAL A 215 -3.78 17.27 0.14
C VAL A 215 -4.39 16.57 -1.06
N CYS A 216 -5.31 15.65 -0.81
CA CYS A 216 -6.12 14.97 -1.82
C CYS A 216 -7.51 15.58 -1.83
N THR A 217 -7.97 16.06 -2.97
CA THR A 217 -9.37 16.46 -3.17
C THR A 217 -10.00 15.51 -4.17
N ALA A 218 -11.05 14.81 -3.76
CA ALA A 218 -11.67 13.73 -4.51
C ALA A 218 -13.18 13.92 -4.67
N SER A 219 -13.67 13.56 -5.85
CA SER A 219 -15.08 13.41 -6.20
C SER A 219 -15.30 12.06 -6.91
N ALA A 220 -16.54 11.73 -7.25
CA ALA A 220 -16.87 10.53 -8.02
C ALA A 220 -16.24 10.49 -9.43
N ARG A 221 -15.76 11.62 -9.96
CA ARG A 221 -15.27 11.75 -11.35
C ARG A 221 -13.87 12.32 -11.47
N HIS A 222 -13.39 12.96 -10.42
CA HIS A 222 -12.18 13.75 -10.48
C HIS A 222 -11.45 13.72 -9.16
N VAL A 223 -10.16 13.43 -9.20
CA VAL A 223 -9.30 13.43 -8.02
C VAL A 223 -7.99 14.12 -8.36
N PHE A 224 -7.54 15.01 -7.49
CA PHE A 224 -6.22 15.61 -7.59
C PHE A 224 -5.52 15.63 -6.23
N LEU A 225 -4.20 15.53 -6.29
CA LEU A 225 -3.31 15.60 -5.14
C LEU A 225 -2.30 16.73 -5.35
N VAL A 226 -2.11 17.55 -4.32
CA VAL A 226 -1.11 18.64 -4.30
C VAL A 226 -0.22 18.47 -3.08
N SER A 227 1.10 18.55 -3.27
CA SER A 227 2.05 18.54 -2.16
C SER A 227 1.90 19.83 -1.33
N MET A 228 2.09 19.74 -0.01
CA MET A 228 1.91 20.90 0.88
C MET A 228 2.87 22.06 0.61
N ASP A 229 4.03 21.77 0.01
CA ASP A 229 4.99 22.78 -0.45
C ASP A 229 4.62 23.38 -1.82
N GLY A 230 3.56 22.88 -2.46
CA GLY A 230 3.09 23.30 -3.79
C GLY A 230 3.99 22.88 -4.95
N SER A 231 5.07 22.12 -4.70
CA SER A 231 6.07 21.77 -5.73
C SER A 231 5.57 20.75 -6.75
N GLN A 232 4.61 19.91 -6.38
CA GLN A 232 4.09 18.83 -7.21
C GLN A 232 2.57 18.74 -7.14
N ARG A 233 1.97 18.39 -8.28
CA ARG A 233 0.53 18.16 -8.41
C ARG A 233 0.27 17.02 -9.38
N PHE A 234 -0.70 16.19 -9.06
CA PHE A 234 -1.16 15.09 -9.91
C PHE A 234 -2.69 15.09 -9.95
N GLU A 235 -3.25 14.66 -11.08
CA GLU A 235 -4.67 14.74 -11.35
C GLU A 235 -5.12 13.52 -12.17
N TRP A 236 -6.31 13.00 -11.89
CA TRP A 236 -6.94 11.89 -12.57
C TRP A 236 -8.43 12.15 -12.77
N GLN A 237 -8.90 11.86 -13.99
CA GLN A 237 -10.31 11.90 -14.36
C GLN A 237 -10.81 10.47 -14.56
N TYR A 238 -12.02 10.21 -14.08
CA TYR A 238 -12.67 8.92 -14.15
C TYR A 238 -14.02 9.06 -14.86
N GLU A 239 -14.23 8.23 -15.88
CA GLU A 239 -15.51 8.14 -16.57
C GLU A 239 -16.56 7.51 -15.64
N MET A 240 -17.80 7.98 -15.74
CA MET A 240 -18.93 7.30 -15.11
C MET A 240 -19.26 6.10 -15.98
N ASP A 241 -19.42 4.92 -15.39
CA ASP A 241 -20.04 3.81 -16.09
C ASP A 241 -21.46 4.25 -16.45
N ILE A 242 -21.69 4.60 -17.71
CA ILE A 242 -23.03 4.75 -18.26
C ILE A 242 -23.57 3.33 -18.36
N SER A 243 -24.17 2.85 -17.29
CA SER A 243 -24.94 1.61 -17.32
C SER A 243 -26.15 1.85 -18.21
N ASN A 244 -26.15 1.21 -19.39
CA ASN A 244 -27.35 0.90 -20.15
C ASN A 244 -28.08 -0.29 -19.51
#